data_AF-A0A179T6C3-F1
#
_entry.id   AF-A0A179T6C3-F1
#
_cell.length_a   1.000
_cell.length_b   1.000
_cell.length_c   1.000
_cell.angle_alpha   90.00
_cell.angle_beta   90.00
_cell.angle_gamma   90.00
#
_symmetry.space_group_name_H-M   'P 1'
#
loop_
_entity.id
_entity.type
_entity.pdbx_description
1 polymer ?
#
loop_
_entity_poly.entity_id
_entity_poly.type
_entity_poly.pdbx_seq_one_letter_code
_entity_poly.pdbx_strand_id
1 'polypeptide(L)' 'MKKMNHDFFKHPDISRFRADDEDVNAYVQSIIRNTNKQEILSWINHLSDHDLHSLITPYITEKMTEELAEEELS' A
#
# COMPACT_ATOMS: atom_id res chain seq x y z
N MET A 1 -14.47 -3.89 16.35
CA MET A 1 -13.81 -3.46 15.10
C MET A 1 -14.63 -3.99 13.93
N LYS A 2 -15.07 -3.10 13.03
CA LYS A 2 -15.88 -3.46 11.86
C LYS A 2 -14.93 -4.08 10.83
N LYS A 3 -15.08 -5.37 10.51
CA LYS A 3 -14.29 -6.00 9.45
C LYS A 3 -14.53 -5.24 8.14
N MET A 4 -13.48 -4.69 7.54
CA MET A 4 -13.58 -3.98 6.27
C MET A 4 -13.86 -5.02 5.18
N ASN A 5 -14.96 -4.85 4.46
CA ASN A 5 -15.39 -5.80 3.44
C ASN A 5 -14.44 -5.72 2.23
N HIS A 6 -14.02 -6.87 1.69
CA HIS A 6 -13.04 -6.97 0.59
C HIS A 6 -13.49 -6.38 -0.75
N ASP A 7 -14.70 -5.81 -0.79
CA ASP A 7 -15.24 -5.07 -1.94
C ASP A 7 -14.62 -3.66 -2.11
N PHE A 8 -13.60 -3.28 -1.32
CA PHE A 8 -12.90 -1.99 -1.45
C PHE A 8 -12.35 -1.74 -2.86
N PHE A 9 -11.96 -2.79 -3.58
CA PHE A 9 -11.46 -2.72 -4.96
C PHE A 9 -12.57 -2.76 -6.02
N LYS A 10 -13.84 -2.94 -5.62
CA LYS A 10 -14.98 -2.90 -6.54
C LYS A 10 -15.61 -1.52 -6.45
N HIS A 11 -15.55 -0.80 -7.57
CA HIS A 11 -16.16 0.51 -7.84
C HIS A 11 -17.04 1.04 -6.70
N PRO A 12 -16.45 1.71 -5.70
CA PRO A 12 -17.26 2.30 -4.65
C PRO A 12 -18.14 3.37 -5.29
N ASP A 13 -19.39 3.46 -4.86
CA ASP A 13 -20.26 4.59 -5.21
C ASP A 13 -19.67 5.86 -4.57
N ILE A 14 -18.75 6.49 -5.30
CA ILE A 14 -17.94 7.65 -4.87
C ILE A 14 -18.82 8.89 -4.67
N SER A 15 -20.08 8.85 -5.12
CA SER A 15 -21.04 9.96 -5.01
C SER A 15 -21.33 10.39 -3.57
N ARG A 16 -21.00 9.55 -2.59
CA ARG A 16 -21.19 9.82 -1.15
C ARG A 16 -19.98 10.42 -0.45
N PHE A 17 -18.80 10.40 -1.04
CA PHE A 17 -17.60 10.97 -0.44
C PHE A 17 -17.40 12.40 -0.95
N ARG A 18 -17.97 13.38 -0.23
CA ARG A 18 -17.77 14.82 -0.51
C ARG A 18 -16.51 15.33 0.19
N ALA A 19 -15.37 14.78 -0.18
CA ALA A 19 -14.07 15.26 0.30
C ALA A 19 -13.17 15.48 -0.91
N ASP A 20 -12.26 16.45 -0.81
CA ASP A 20 -11.27 16.66 -1.84
C ASP A 20 -10.15 15.61 -1.77
N ASP A 21 -9.23 15.64 -2.73
CA ASP A 21 -8.16 14.65 -2.83
C ASP A 21 -7.24 14.66 -1.59
N GLU A 22 -7.11 15.80 -0.91
CA GLU A 22 -6.30 15.94 0.30
C GLU A 22 -6.97 15.22 1.49
N ASP A 23 -8.27 15.43 1.67
CA ASP A 23 -9.07 14.72 2.68
C ASP A 23 -9.06 13.21 2.46
N VAL A 24 -9.22 12.76 1.20
CA VAL A 24 -9.13 11.33 0.84
C VAL A 24 -7.77 10.77 1.24
N ASN A 25 -6.69 11.45 0.87
CA ASN A 25 -5.34 11.00 1.16
C ASN A 25 -5.07 10.94 2.67
N ALA A 26 -5.48 11.97 3.43
CA ALA A 26 -5.35 11.98 4.88
C ALA A 26 -6.11 10.81 5.54
N TYR A 27 -7.31 10.50 5.03
CA TYR A 27 -8.09 9.38 5.52
C TYR A 27 -7.44 8.02 5.24
N VAL A 28 -6.95 7.80 4.01
CA VAL A 28 -6.22 6.58 3.63
C VAL A 28 -4.95 6.41 4.45
N GLN A 29 -4.18 7.48 4.63
CA GLN A 29 -2.98 7.48 5.49
C GLN A 29 -3.30 7.10 6.93
N SER A 30 -4.40 7.64 7.47
CA SER A 30 -4.86 7.29 8.82
C SER A 30 -5.23 5.80 8.92
N ILE A 31 -5.93 5.24 7.93
CA ILE A 31 -6.22 3.81 7.88
C ILE A 31 -4.93 2.99 7.89
N ILE A 32 -4.00 3.28 6.98
CA ILE A 32 -2.74 2.52 6.87
C ILE A 32 -1.96 2.56 8.19
N ARG A 33 -1.80 3.75 8.79
CA ARG A 33 -1.06 3.93 10.06
C ARG A 33 -1.66 3.15 11.24
N ASN A 34 -2.99 2.97 11.24
CA ASN A 34 -3.70 2.25 12.30
C ASN A 34 -3.94 0.77 11.97
N THR A 35 -3.50 0.31 10.79
CA THR A 35 -3.65 -1.08 10.36
C THR A 35 -2.40 -1.86 10.70
N ASN A 36 -2.57 -3.07 11.25
CA ASN A 36 -1.45 -3.93 11.58
C ASN A 36 -0.83 -4.56 10.31
N LYS A 37 0.42 -5.02 10.43
CA LYS A 37 1.18 -5.60 9.33
C LYS A 37 0.47 -6.78 8.62
N GLN A 38 -0.19 -7.66 9.36
CA GLN A 38 -0.83 -8.85 8.78
C GLN A 38 -2.01 -8.48 7.90
N GLU A 39 -2.79 -7.49 8.32
CA GLU A 39 -3.92 -6.99 7.54
C GLU A 39 -3.44 -6.26 6.28
N ILE A 40 -2.38 -5.46 6.35
CA ILE A 40 -1.75 -4.84 5.17
C ILE A 40 -1.24 -5.90 4.19
N LEU A 41 -0.54 -6.93 4.67
CA LEU A 41 -0.06 -8.02 3.83
C LEU A 41 -1.21 -8.76 3.15
N SER A 42 -2.35 -8.90 3.83
CA SER A 42 -3.53 -9.48 3.21
C SER A 42 -4.03 -8.65 2.04
N TRP A 43 -3.96 -7.32 2.08
CA TRP A 43 -4.37 -6.46 0.95
C TRP A 43 -3.43 -6.63 -0.24
N ILE A 44 -2.13 -6.67 0.02
CA ILE A 44 -1.09 -6.87 -0.99
C ILE A 44 -1.23 -8.24 -1.67
N ASN A 45 -1.58 -9.28 -0.92
CA ASN A 45 -1.74 -10.64 -1.43
C ASN A 45 -2.86 -10.79 -2.49
N HIS A 46 -3.73 -9.80 -2.64
CA HIS A 46 -4.79 -9.81 -3.67
C HIS A 46 -4.41 -9.02 -4.93
N LEU A 47 -3.25 -8.37 -4.96
CA LEU A 47 -2.78 -7.64 -6.14
C LEU A 47 -2.38 -8.62 -7.26
N SER A 48 -2.51 -8.15 -8.51
CA SER A 48 -1.90 -8.86 -9.63
C SER A 48 -0.38 -8.80 -9.52
N ASP A 49 0.33 -9.77 -10.12
CA ASP A 49 1.80 -9.75 -10.14
C ASP A 49 2.35 -8.44 -10.72
N HIS A 50 1.68 -7.90 -11.74
CA HIS A 50 2.04 -6.63 -12.36
C HIS A 50 1.94 -5.46 -11.37
N ASP A 51 0.83 -5.35 -10.63
CA ASP A 51 0.61 -4.26 -9.68
C ASP A 51 1.51 -4.40 -8.45
N LEU A 52 1.72 -5.64 -8.00
CA LEU A 52 2.66 -5.96 -6.94
C LEU A 52 4.08 -5.53 -7.33
N HIS A 53 4.57 -5.95 -8.49
CA HIS A 53 5.90 -5.56 -8.98
C HIS A 53 6.05 -4.05 -9.10
N SER A 54 5.04 -3.37 -9.65
CA SER A 54 5.05 -1.91 -9.77
C SER A 54 5.16 -1.21 -8.40
N LEU A 55 4.54 -1.79 -7.37
CA LEU A 55 4.57 -1.27 -6.00
C LEU A 55 5.88 -1.57 -5.26
N ILE A 56 6.42 -2.78 -5.37
CA ILE A 56 7.58 -3.22 -4.56
C ILE A 56 8.94 -2.89 -5.19
N THR A 57 9.02 -2.83 -6.52
CA THR A 57 10.32 -2.69 -7.23
C THR A 57 11.12 -1.48 -6.75
N PRO A 58 10.54 -0.27 -6.57
CA PRO A 58 11.32 0.88 -6.11
C PRO A 58 11.96 0.65 -4.73
N TYR A 59 11.21 0.08 -3.79
CA TYR A 59 11.70 -0.20 -2.44
C TYR A 59 12.80 -1.27 -2.44
N ILE A 60 12.62 -2.35 -3.19
CA ILE A 60 13.61 -3.42 -3.29
C ILE A 60 14.89 -2.91 -3.98
N THR A 61 14.77 -2.11 -5.04
CA THR A 61 15.92 -1.48 -5.70
C THR A 61 16.73 -0.62 -4.73
N GLU A 62 16.07 0.20 -3.90
CA GLU A 62 16.75 1.01 -2.88
C GLU A 62 17.53 0.13 -1.89
N LYS A 63 16.92 -0.94 -1.37
CA LYS A 63 17.57 -1.85 -0.41
C LYS A 63 18.70 -2.67 -1.00
N MET A 64 18.53 -3.19 -2.21
CA MET A 64 19.61 -3.88 -2.91
C MET A 64 20.76 -2.93 -3.25
N THR A 65 20.47 -1.67 -3.55
CA THR A 65 21.53 -0.67 -3.80
C THR A 65 22.34 -0.38 -2.54
N GLU A 66 21.68 -0.28 -1.38
CA GLU A 66 22.35 -0.14 -0.09
C GLU A 66 23.27 -1.35 0.19
N GLU A 67 22.75 -2.58 0.02
CA GLU A 67 23.52 -3.81 0.24
C GLU A 67 24.74 -3.92 -0.70
N LEU A 68 24.55 -3.66 -2.00
CA LEU A 68 25.65 -3.70 -2.98
C LEU A 68 26.73 -2.65 -2.69
N ALA A 69 26.34 -1.47 -2.20
CA ALA A 69 27.31 -0.43 -1.83
C ALA A 69 28.14 -0.84 -0.61
N GLU A 70 27.55 -1.56 0.35
CA GLU A 70 28.28 -2.09 1.51
C GLU A 70 29.29 -3.18 1.11
N GLU A 71 28.94 -4.06 0.17
CA GLU A 71 29.83 -5.09 -0.35
C GLU A 71 31.03 -4.52 -1.11
N GLU A 72 30.82 -3.51 -1.96
CA GLU A 72 31.88 -2.87 -2.76
C GLU A 72 32.84 -1.99 -1.92
N LEU A 73 32.45 -1.62 -0.70
CA LEU A 73 33.27 -0.86 0.25
C LEU A 73 34.03 -1.77 1.24
N SER A 74 33.79 -3.09 1.22
CA SER A 74 34.42 -4.09 2.07
C SER A 74 35.67 -4.73 1.45
#